data_AF-A0A2V5RIK9-F1
#
_entry.id   AF-A0A2V5RIK9-F1
#
_cell.length_a   1.000
_cell.length_b   1.000
_cell.length_c   1.000
_cell.angle_alpha   90.00
_cell.angle_beta   90.00
_cell.angle_gamma   90.00
#
_symmetry.space_group_name_H-M   'P 1'
#
loop_
_entity.id
_entity.type
_entity.pdbx_description
1 polymer ?
#
loop_
_entity_poly.entity_id
_entity_poly.type
_entity_poly.pdbx_seq_one_letter_code
_entity_poly.pdbx_strand_id
1 'polypeptide(L)'
;VRKRAGWLVILFLGEMLTATAMANYQEELAKALVLALFLPLIVSSGGNSGSQASTLMIRAMALGEVTLRDWWRVMGREVQAGLSLGVILGVIGVVRVAAWAIIGEQYFHRQPYGPHWSLVAITVGIALVGVVLWGTLSGSMLPFLLRRVGADPATSSAPFVATLVDVTGLIIYFSIALVIMRGAML
;
A
#
# COMPACT_ATOMS: atom_id res chain seq x y z
N VAL A 1 2.34 -1.84 -29.85
CA VAL A 1 2.69 -3.17 -29.30
C VAL A 1 4.20 -3.32 -29.05
N ARG A 2 5.07 -3.29 -30.08
CA ARG A 2 6.54 -3.51 -29.96
C ARG A 2 7.27 -2.77 -28.82
N LYS A 3 6.93 -1.50 -28.54
CA LYS A 3 7.59 -0.71 -27.47
C LYS A 3 7.03 -0.93 -26.05
N ARG A 4 5.79 -1.41 -25.92
CA ARG A 4 5.09 -1.56 -24.63
C ARG A 4 5.00 -3.01 -24.15
N ALA A 5 5.00 -3.97 -25.08
CA ALA A 5 4.81 -5.38 -24.77
C ALA A 5 5.91 -5.92 -23.84
N GLY A 6 7.19 -5.69 -24.16
CA GLY A 6 8.30 -6.13 -23.31
C GLY A 6 8.21 -5.53 -21.89
N TRP A 7 7.83 -4.26 -21.78
CA TRP A 7 7.66 -3.60 -20.49
C TRP A 7 6.50 -4.19 -19.68
N LEU A 8 5.33 -4.36 -20.30
CA LEU A 8 4.18 -4.96 -19.66
C LEU A 8 4.45 -6.40 -19.22
N VAL A 9 5.23 -7.17 -19.97
CA VAL A 9 5.64 -8.52 -19.58
C VAL A 9 6.52 -8.48 -18.33
N ILE A 10 7.50 -7.58 -18.25
CA ILE A 10 8.34 -7.44 -17.06
C ILE A 10 7.51 -7.08 -15.82
N LEU A 11 6.60 -6.10 -15.96
CA LEU A 11 5.70 -5.70 -14.88
C LEU A 11 4.78 -6.86 -14.47
N PHE A 12 4.21 -7.58 -15.43
CA PHE A 12 3.35 -8.73 -15.17
C PHE A 12 4.07 -9.86 -14.44
N LEU A 13 5.33 -10.15 -14.81
CA LEU A 13 6.15 -11.13 -14.10
C LEU A 13 6.45 -10.68 -12.66
N GLY A 14 6.68 -9.38 -12.45
CA GLY A 14 6.78 -8.81 -11.10
C GLY A 14 5.47 -8.96 -10.33
N GLU A 15 4.34 -8.71 -10.97
CA GLU A 15 3.01 -8.81 -10.37
C GLU A 15 2.62 -10.26 -10.00
N MET A 16 3.19 -11.27 -10.66
CA MET A 16 3.01 -12.67 -10.25
C MET A 16 3.56 -12.95 -8.84
N LEU A 17 4.50 -12.13 -8.35
CA LEU A 17 4.97 -12.23 -6.97
C LEU A 17 3.86 -11.93 -5.96
N THR A 18 2.86 -11.11 -6.33
CA THR A 18 1.68 -10.83 -5.50
C THR A 18 0.87 -12.11 -5.27
N ALA A 19 0.69 -12.93 -6.31
CA ALA A 19 0.03 -14.23 -6.18
C ALA A 19 0.81 -15.19 -5.27
N THR A 20 2.15 -15.18 -5.37
CA THR A 20 3.02 -15.98 -4.49
C THR A 20 2.96 -15.49 -3.04
N ALA A 21 2.93 -14.18 -2.82
CA ALA A 21 2.76 -13.59 -1.50
C ALA A 21 1.40 -13.97 -0.89
N MET A 22 0.31 -13.91 -1.67
CA MET A 22 -1.02 -14.34 -1.22
C MET A 22 -1.05 -15.83 -0.87
N ALA A 23 -0.35 -16.69 -1.61
CA ALA A 23 -0.28 -18.12 -1.32
C ALA A 23 0.30 -18.41 0.08
N ASN A 24 1.27 -17.61 0.54
CA ASN A 24 1.84 -17.74 1.89
C ASN A 24 0.85 -17.37 3.01
N TYR A 25 -0.20 -16.60 2.72
CA TYR A 25 -1.22 -16.18 3.69
C TYR A 25 -2.58 -16.86 3.45
N GLN A 26 -2.61 -17.96 2.70
CA GLN A 26 -3.87 -18.65 2.36
C GLN A 26 -4.59 -19.21 3.58
N GLU A 27 -3.86 -19.74 4.56
CA GLU A 27 -4.45 -20.30 5.79
C GLU A 27 -5.09 -19.19 6.63
N GLU A 28 -4.44 -18.04 6.75
CA GLU A 28 -4.92 -16.86 7.44
C GLU A 28 -6.17 -16.30 6.75
N LEU A 29 -6.15 -16.22 5.41
CA LEU A 29 -7.31 -15.82 4.62
C LEU A 29 -8.50 -16.76 4.79
N ALA A 30 -8.25 -18.07 4.91
CA ALA A 30 -9.31 -19.05 5.16
C ALA A 30 -9.94 -18.86 6.55
N LYS A 31 -9.15 -18.49 7.56
CA LYS A 31 -9.64 -18.19 8.90
C LYS A 31 -10.36 -16.84 9.00
N ALA A 32 -9.88 -15.83 8.28
CA ALA A 32 -10.38 -14.46 8.33
C ALA A 32 -10.68 -13.89 6.94
N LEU A 33 -11.67 -14.49 6.26
CA LEU A 33 -12.15 -14.08 4.93
C LEU A 33 -12.52 -12.59 4.84
N VAL A 34 -12.92 -11.98 5.96
CA VAL A 34 -13.19 -10.55 6.05
C VAL A 34 -12.00 -9.67 5.66
N LEU A 35 -10.76 -10.13 5.90
CA LEU A 35 -9.55 -9.38 5.55
C LEU A 35 -9.38 -9.26 4.03
N ALA A 36 -9.85 -10.25 3.27
CA ALA A 36 -9.82 -10.24 1.81
C ALA A 36 -10.60 -9.04 1.23
N LEU A 37 -11.66 -8.59 1.90
CA LEU A 37 -12.50 -7.46 1.47
C LEU A 37 -11.74 -6.13 1.46
N PHE A 38 -10.67 -6.01 2.25
CA PHE A 38 -9.89 -4.79 2.37
C PHE A 38 -8.62 -4.80 1.52
N LEU A 39 -8.25 -5.94 0.91
CA LEU A 39 -7.04 -6.03 0.08
C LEU A 39 -6.97 -4.97 -1.04
N PRO A 40 -8.02 -4.78 -1.86
CA PRO A 40 -7.96 -3.78 -2.93
C PRO A 40 -7.78 -2.36 -2.36
N LEU A 41 -8.40 -2.08 -1.21
CA LEU A 41 -8.31 -0.79 -0.55
C LEU A 41 -6.88 -0.53 -0.05
N ILE A 42 -6.27 -1.51 0.63
CA ILE A 42 -4.92 -1.38 1.16
C ILE A 42 -3.90 -1.19 0.04
N VAL A 43 -3.91 -2.09 -0.95
CA VAL A 43 -2.98 -2.08 -2.07
C VAL A 43 -3.12 -0.79 -2.89
N SER A 44 -4.35 -0.41 -3.25
CA SER A 44 -4.61 0.83 -3.99
C SER A 44 -4.18 2.08 -3.21
N SER A 45 -4.38 2.12 -1.89
CA SER A 45 -3.98 3.27 -1.07
C SER A 45 -2.47 3.49 -1.09
N GLY A 46 -1.69 2.42 -0.95
CA GLY A 46 -0.24 2.49 -1.07
C GLY A 46 0.21 2.86 -2.49
N GLY A 47 -0.36 2.23 -3.52
CA GLY A 47 0.01 2.47 -4.91
C GLY A 47 -0.30 3.89 -5.38
N ASN A 48 -1.44 4.44 -4.96
CA ASN A 48 -1.83 5.83 -5.25
C ASN A 48 -0.90 6.83 -4.55
N SER A 49 -0.60 6.59 -3.28
CA SER A 49 0.34 7.40 -2.50
C SER A 49 1.74 7.38 -3.12
N GLY A 50 2.24 6.21 -3.51
CA GLY A 50 3.55 6.08 -4.15
C GLY A 50 3.60 6.68 -5.55
N SER A 51 2.57 6.53 -6.36
CA SER A 51 2.49 7.15 -7.69
C SER A 51 2.46 8.68 -7.59
N GLN A 52 1.75 9.22 -6.59
CA GLN A 52 1.73 10.64 -6.30
C GLN A 52 3.12 11.15 -5.87
N ALA A 53 3.76 10.48 -4.91
CA ALA A 53 5.11 10.83 -4.44
C ALA A 53 6.16 10.75 -5.57
N SER A 54 6.09 9.71 -6.40
CA SER A 54 6.95 9.55 -7.56
C SER A 54 6.79 10.69 -8.56
N THR A 55 5.55 11.08 -8.86
CA THR A 55 5.28 12.17 -9.81
C THR A 55 5.85 13.50 -9.31
N LEU A 56 5.65 13.80 -8.02
CA LEU A 56 6.18 15.00 -7.39
C LEU A 56 7.71 15.02 -7.40
N MET A 57 8.37 13.88 -7.09
CA MET A 57 9.83 13.81 -7.08
C MET A 57 10.44 13.90 -8.48
N ILE A 58 9.84 13.26 -9.49
CA ILE A 58 10.28 13.39 -10.88
C ILE A 58 10.20 14.85 -11.32
N ARG A 59 9.10 15.54 -10.99
CA ARG A 59 8.94 16.96 -11.30
C ARG A 59 9.99 17.82 -10.58
N ALA A 60 10.18 17.64 -9.27
CA ALA A 60 11.16 18.41 -8.50
C ALA A 60 12.59 18.19 -9.03
N MET A 61 12.92 16.96 -9.43
CA MET A 61 14.20 16.62 -10.07
C MET A 61 14.39 17.26 -11.46
N ALA A 62 13.32 17.39 -12.24
CA ALA A 62 13.34 18.03 -13.55
C ALA A 62 13.46 19.55 -13.45
N LEU A 63 12.87 20.15 -12.42
CA LEU A 63 12.98 21.57 -12.10
C LEU A 63 14.29 21.96 -11.39
N GLY A 64 15.11 20.97 -11.01
CA GLY A 64 16.37 21.19 -10.29
C GLY A 64 16.20 21.56 -8.81
N GLU A 65 14.97 21.47 -8.26
CA GLU A 65 14.66 21.73 -6.85
C GLU A 65 15.26 20.66 -5.91
N VAL A 66 15.48 19.46 -6.45
CA VAL A 66 15.99 18.29 -5.73
C VAL A 66 17.06 17.60 -6.57
N THR A 67 18.18 17.27 -5.92
CA THR A 67 19.30 16.55 -6.52
C THR A 67 19.56 15.23 -5.82
N LEU A 68 20.36 14.34 -6.42
CA LEU A 68 20.70 13.05 -5.80
C LEU A 68 21.38 13.17 -4.42
N ARG A 69 21.99 14.32 -4.11
CA ARG A 69 22.61 14.59 -2.80
C ARG A 69 21.58 14.82 -1.70
N ASP A 70 20.35 15.17 -2.06
CA ASP A 70 19.27 15.46 -1.14
C ASP A 70 18.54 14.22 -0.62
N TRP A 71 18.99 13.01 -0.99
CA TRP A 71 18.35 11.73 -0.69
C TRP A 71 17.81 11.65 0.75
N TRP A 72 18.69 11.81 1.75
CA TRP A 72 18.32 11.67 3.17
C TRP A 72 17.37 12.78 3.65
N ARG A 73 17.54 14.00 3.12
CA ARG A 73 16.67 15.15 3.43
C ARG A 73 15.27 14.96 2.86
N VAL A 74 15.15 14.38 1.67
CA VAL A 74 13.85 14.05 1.06
C VAL A 74 13.22 12.88 1.80
N MET A 75 13.96 11.80 2.05
CA MET A 75 13.45 10.64 2.78
C MET A 75 12.83 11.03 4.12
N GLY A 76 13.50 11.88 4.92
CA GLY A 76 12.95 12.35 6.19
C GLY A 76 11.65 13.16 6.07
N ARG A 77 11.53 14.00 5.03
CA ARG A 77 10.28 14.74 4.75
C ARG A 77 9.15 13.80 4.31
N GLU A 78 9.47 12.81 3.49
CA GLU A 78 8.51 11.84 2.97
C GLU A 78 8.05 10.83 4.04
N VAL A 79 8.88 10.51 5.03
CA VAL A 79 8.43 9.78 6.23
C VAL A 79 7.32 10.56 6.96
N GLN A 80 7.50 11.86 7.17
CA GLN A 80 6.50 12.69 7.86
C GLN A 80 5.21 12.81 7.04
N ALA A 81 5.33 13.04 5.72
CA ALA A 81 4.19 13.07 4.83
C ALA A 81 3.44 11.73 4.81
N GLY A 82 4.15 10.62 4.64
CA GLY A 82 3.59 9.26 4.60
C GLY A 82 2.90 8.86 5.89
N LEU A 83 3.49 9.17 7.06
CA LEU A 83 2.83 8.94 8.36
C LEU A 83 1.56 9.78 8.51
N SER A 84 1.63 11.07 8.16
CA SER A 84 0.48 11.98 8.30
C SER A 84 -0.69 11.54 7.41
N LEU A 85 -0.42 11.27 6.13
CA LEU A 85 -1.41 10.76 5.17
C LEU A 85 -1.93 9.38 5.59
N GLY A 86 -1.04 8.51 6.04
CA GLY A 86 -1.37 7.18 6.53
C GLY A 86 -2.32 7.22 7.73
N VAL A 87 -2.10 8.12 8.69
CA VAL A 87 -3.00 8.30 9.85
C VAL A 87 -4.36 8.83 9.40
N ILE A 88 -4.39 9.83 8.50
CA ILE A 88 -5.66 10.38 7.98
C ILE A 88 -6.48 9.27 7.32
N LEU A 89 -5.87 8.51 6.40
CA LEU A 89 -6.54 7.42 5.71
C LEU A 89 -6.89 6.26 6.65
N GLY A 90 -6.02 5.94 7.60
CA GLY A 90 -6.24 4.93 8.63
C GLY A 90 -7.45 5.24 9.52
N VAL A 91 -7.58 6.48 9.98
CA VAL A 91 -8.73 6.94 10.77
C VAL A 91 -10.02 6.85 9.94
N ILE A 92 -10.00 7.30 8.68
CA ILE A 92 -11.15 7.16 7.78
C ILE A 92 -11.52 5.69 7.60
N GLY A 93 -10.53 4.80 7.42
CA GLY A 93 -10.73 3.36 7.31
C GLY A 93 -11.40 2.77 8.55
N VAL A 94 -10.89 3.08 9.74
CA VAL A 94 -11.47 2.64 11.03
C VAL A 94 -12.91 3.11 11.17
N VAL A 95 -13.16 4.40 10.95
CA VAL A 95 -14.50 4.99 11.03
C VAL A 95 -15.45 4.31 10.06
N ARG A 96 -15.02 4.06 8.83
CA ARG A 96 -15.84 3.37 7.83
C ARG A 96 -16.18 1.96 8.27
N VAL A 97 -15.22 1.19 8.77
CA VAL A 97 -15.47 -0.20 9.24
C VAL A 97 -16.43 -0.20 10.43
N ALA A 98 -16.22 0.69 11.40
CA ALA A 98 -17.10 0.82 12.56
C ALA A 98 -18.52 1.22 12.16
N ALA A 99 -18.67 2.22 11.27
CA ALA A 99 -19.97 2.66 10.79
C ALA A 99 -20.74 1.52 10.09
N TRP A 100 -20.08 0.75 9.23
CA TRP A 100 -20.74 -0.38 8.55
C TRP A 100 -21.04 -1.56 9.46
N ALA A 101 -20.25 -1.78 10.52
CA ALA A 101 -20.57 -2.79 11.52
C ALA A 101 -21.87 -2.44 12.27
N ILE A 102 -21.96 -1.19 12.76
CA ILE A 102 -23.09 -0.71 13.57
C ILE A 102 -24.37 -0.58 12.72
N ILE A 103 -24.27 0.09 11.55
CA ILE A 103 -25.42 0.29 10.65
C ILE A 103 -25.85 -1.03 10.01
N GLY A 104 -24.90 -1.90 9.66
CA GLY A 104 -25.14 -3.23 9.09
C GLY A 104 -26.03 -4.08 9.99
N GLU A 105 -25.69 -4.14 11.28
CA GLU A 105 -26.45 -4.88 12.27
C GLU A 105 -27.85 -4.30 12.48
N GLN A 106 -27.94 -2.97 12.63
CA GLN A 106 -29.19 -2.30 12.96
C GLN A 106 -30.20 -2.26 11.80
N TYR A 107 -29.74 -2.09 10.55
CA TYR A 107 -30.62 -1.81 9.40
C TYR A 107 -30.66 -2.92 8.37
N PHE A 108 -29.58 -3.68 8.22
CA PHE A 108 -29.47 -4.72 7.18
C PHE A 108 -29.55 -6.15 7.76
N HIS A 109 -29.67 -6.29 9.08
CA HIS A 109 -29.63 -7.56 9.81
C HIS A 109 -28.46 -8.46 9.37
N ARG A 110 -27.33 -7.84 9.01
CA ARG A 110 -26.11 -8.50 8.54
C ARG A 110 -24.92 -7.91 9.28
N GLN A 111 -24.05 -8.78 9.79
CA GLN A 111 -22.76 -8.41 10.38
C GLN A 111 -21.67 -8.59 9.31
N PRO A 112 -21.34 -7.56 8.50
CA PRO A 112 -20.45 -7.71 7.35
C PRO A 112 -19.02 -8.11 7.73
N TYR A 113 -18.63 -7.88 8.99
CA TYR A 113 -17.26 -8.09 9.47
C TYR A 113 -17.14 -9.09 10.63
N GLY A 114 -18.24 -9.72 11.03
CA GLY A 114 -18.28 -10.69 12.12
C GLY A 114 -18.15 -10.06 13.52
N PRO A 115 -18.11 -10.91 14.58
CA PRO A 115 -18.13 -10.46 15.98
C PRO A 115 -16.89 -9.67 16.40
N HIS A 116 -15.77 -9.86 15.70
CA HIS A 116 -14.49 -9.21 15.99
C HIS A 116 -14.21 -8.02 15.06
N TRP A 117 -15.27 -7.34 14.58
CA TRP A 117 -15.15 -6.22 13.64
C TRP A 117 -14.25 -5.08 14.15
N SER A 118 -14.13 -4.90 15.47
CA SER A 118 -13.24 -3.90 16.09
C SER A 118 -11.77 -4.20 15.82
N LEU A 119 -11.36 -5.48 15.89
CA LEU A 119 -10.01 -5.92 15.53
C LEU A 119 -9.76 -5.75 14.04
N VAL A 120 -10.76 -5.99 13.19
CA VAL A 120 -10.68 -5.71 11.75
C VAL A 120 -10.47 -4.23 11.50
N ALA A 121 -11.24 -3.36 12.15
CA ALA A 121 -11.13 -1.90 11.99
C ALA A 121 -9.72 -1.41 12.36
N ILE A 122 -9.20 -1.82 13.52
CA ILE A 122 -7.86 -1.44 13.98
C ILE A 122 -6.78 -1.99 13.03
N THR A 123 -6.93 -3.25 12.58
CA THR A 123 -6.01 -3.87 11.61
C THR A 123 -5.95 -3.08 10.31
N VAL A 124 -7.11 -2.73 9.74
CA VAL A 124 -7.19 -1.91 8.52
C VAL A 124 -6.57 -0.54 8.75
N GLY A 125 -6.86 0.11 9.88
CA GLY A 125 -6.32 1.43 10.22
C GLY A 125 -4.80 1.45 10.31
N ILE A 126 -4.21 0.53 11.08
CA ILE A 126 -2.75 0.44 11.27
C ILE A 126 -2.06 0.01 9.97
N ALA A 127 -2.66 -0.91 9.22
CA ALA A 127 -2.13 -1.32 7.92
C ALA A 127 -2.11 -0.20 6.90
N LEU A 128 -3.15 0.64 6.86
CA LEU A 128 -3.15 1.84 6.02
C LEU A 128 -1.99 2.78 6.35
N VAL A 129 -1.68 2.98 7.63
CA VAL A 129 -0.51 3.78 8.03
C VAL A 129 0.77 3.19 7.44
N GLY A 130 0.99 1.88 7.63
CA GLY A 130 2.20 1.20 7.14
C GLY A 130 2.32 1.21 5.62
N VAL A 131 1.24 0.91 4.91
CA VAL A 131 1.23 0.77 3.44
C VAL A 131 1.30 2.14 2.75
N VAL A 132 0.67 3.18 3.29
CA VAL A 132 0.77 4.55 2.75
C VAL A 132 2.17 5.12 3.01
N LEU A 133 2.74 4.89 4.19
CA LEU A 133 4.13 5.26 4.46
C LEU A 133 5.09 4.59 3.47
N TRP A 134 4.96 3.27 3.30
CA TRP A 134 5.80 2.53 2.37
C TRP A 134 5.59 2.95 0.91
N GLY A 135 4.35 3.18 0.50
CA GLY A 135 4.01 3.73 -0.81
C GLY A 135 4.69 5.08 -1.04
N THR A 136 4.55 6.01 -0.10
CA THR A 136 5.19 7.35 -0.17
C THR A 136 6.72 7.24 -0.28
N LEU A 137 7.35 6.38 0.52
CA LEU A 137 8.80 6.21 0.52
C LEU A 137 9.31 5.54 -0.76
N SER A 138 8.70 4.44 -1.17
CA SER A 138 9.07 3.77 -2.42
C SER A 138 8.85 4.69 -3.62
N GLY A 139 7.72 5.41 -3.64
CA GLY A 139 7.39 6.41 -4.66
C GLY A 139 8.40 7.55 -4.75
N SER A 140 8.78 8.13 -3.63
CA SER A 140 9.71 9.26 -3.60
C SER A 140 11.16 8.86 -3.86
N MET A 141 11.58 7.68 -3.41
CA MET A 141 12.99 7.25 -3.46
C MET A 141 13.35 6.49 -4.74
N LEU A 142 12.42 5.77 -5.36
CA LEU A 142 12.70 5.02 -6.59
C LEU A 142 13.20 5.90 -7.76
N PRO A 143 12.64 7.11 -8.01
CA PRO A 143 13.14 8.00 -9.06
C PRO A 143 14.63 8.35 -8.91
N PHE A 144 15.13 8.49 -7.68
CA PHE A 144 16.54 8.74 -7.42
C PHE A 144 17.40 7.52 -7.75
N LEU A 145 16.94 6.30 -7.40
CA LEU A 145 17.65 5.06 -7.73
C LEU A 145 17.76 4.89 -9.25
N LEU A 146 16.65 5.08 -9.96
CA LEU A 146 16.61 4.99 -11.42
C LEU A 146 17.55 6.01 -12.07
N ARG A 147 17.50 7.28 -11.62
CA ARG A 147 18.40 8.32 -12.11
C ARG A 147 19.87 8.02 -11.82
N ARG A 148 20.19 7.40 -10.67
CA ARG A 148 21.55 7.00 -10.29
C ARG A 148 22.11 5.92 -11.21
N VAL A 149 21.27 4.98 -11.68
CA VAL A 149 21.67 3.92 -12.61
C VAL A 149 21.54 4.30 -14.09
N GLY A 150 21.17 5.56 -14.38
CA GLY A 150 21.04 6.09 -15.74
C GLY A 150 19.71 5.74 -16.44
N ALA A 151 18.73 5.18 -15.71
CA ALA A 151 17.40 4.92 -16.23
C ALA A 151 16.52 6.18 -16.16
N ASP A 152 15.54 6.29 -17.05
CA ASP A 152 14.57 7.40 -17.07
C ASP A 152 13.45 7.16 -16.02
N PRO A 153 13.41 7.96 -14.94
CA PRO A 153 12.39 7.80 -13.92
C PRO A 153 10.99 8.18 -14.40
N ALA A 154 10.84 9.03 -15.43
CA ALA A 154 9.54 9.50 -15.90
C ALA A 154 8.68 8.38 -16.51
N THR A 155 9.32 7.43 -17.19
CA THR A 155 8.63 6.33 -17.87
C THR A 155 8.48 5.08 -16.99
N SER A 156 9.32 4.93 -15.98
CA SER A 156 9.47 3.65 -15.27
C SER A 156 8.97 3.68 -13.81
N SER A 157 9.02 4.82 -13.12
CA SER A 157 8.84 4.84 -11.67
C SER A 157 7.43 4.45 -11.23
N ALA A 158 6.39 5.05 -11.80
CA ALA A 158 5.01 4.81 -11.33
C ALA A 158 4.58 3.33 -11.48
N PRO A 159 4.79 2.64 -12.63
CA PRO A 159 4.47 1.22 -12.73
C PRO A 159 5.29 0.34 -11.78
N PHE A 160 6.58 0.62 -11.59
CA PHE A 160 7.39 -0.16 -10.64
C PHE A 160 6.94 0.04 -9.19
N VAL A 161 6.57 1.27 -8.82
CA VAL A 161 6.06 1.56 -7.48
C VAL A 161 4.77 0.80 -7.24
N ALA A 162 3.86 0.76 -8.21
CA ALA A 162 2.63 -0.03 -8.11
C ALA A 162 2.94 -1.51 -7.82
N THR A 163 3.70 -2.18 -8.69
CA THR A 163 4.03 -3.61 -8.48
C THR A 163 4.79 -3.87 -7.18
N LEU A 164 5.71 -2.98 -6.79
CA LEU A 164 6.42 -3.09 -5.53
C LEU A 164 5.45 -3.00 -4.35
N VAL A 165 4.53 -2.04 -4.37
CA VAL A 165 3.53 -1.83 -3.32
C VAL A 165 2.46 -2.92 -3.31
N ASP A 166 2.11 -3.52 -4.45
CA ASP A 166 1.17 -4.63 -4.49
C ASP A 166 1.70 -5.82 -3.68
N VAL A 167 2.95 -6.23 -3.93
CA VAL A 167 3.59 -7.34 -3.19
C VAL A 167 3.82 -6.98 -1.72
N THR A 168 4.50 -5.86 -1.47
CA THR A 168 4.92 -5.48 -0.12
C THR A 168 3.76 -4.99 0.74
N GLY A 169 2.73 -4.39 0.14
CA GLY A 169 1.53 -3.94 0.81
C GLY A 169 0.72 -5.11 1.39
N LEU A 170 0.65 -6.23 0.66
CA LEU A 170 0.09 -7.47 1.19
C LEU A 170 0.89 -7.96 2.40
N ILE A 171 2.22 -8.01 2.29
CA ILE A 171 3.09 -8.47 3.38
C ILE A 171 2.90 -7.59 4.62
N ILE A 172 2.89 -6.26 4.47
CA ILE A 172 2.65 -5.31 5.56
C ILE A 172 1.27 -5.57 6.19
N TYR A 173 0.22 -5.69 5.37
CA TYR A 173 -1.14 -5.91 5.83
C TYR A 173 -1.29 -7.18 6.66
N PHE A 174 -0.85 -8.32 6.11
CA PHE A 174 -0.98 -9.60 6.79
C PHE A 174 -0.06 -9.72 8.00
N SER A 175 1.13 -9.11 7.98
CA SER A 175 1.98 -9.05 9.17
C SER A 175 1.30 -8.31 10.31
N ILE A 176 0.64 -7.18 10.01
CA ILE A 176 -0.11 -6.41 11.01
C ILE A 176 -1.34 -7.19 11.48
N ALA A 177 -2.07 -7.83 10.57
CA ALA A 177 -3.22 -8.67 10.91
C ALA A 177 -2.82 -9.82 11.82
N LEU A 178 -1.71 -10.51 11.52
CA LEU A 178 -1.18 -11.59 12.35
C LEU A 178 -0.81 -11.11 13.75
N VAL A 179 -0.25 -9.91 13.90
CA VAL A 179 0.08 -9.36 15.23
C VAL A 179 -1.17 -9.01 16.03
N ILE A 180 -2.17 -8.38 15.39
CA ILE A 180 -3.36 -7.86 16.08
C ILE A 180 -4.40 -8.95 16.35
N MET A 181 -4.55 -9.91 15.43
CA MET A 181 -5.64 -10.88 15.44
C MET A 181 -5.22 -12.27 15.94
N ARG A 182 -3.96 -12.43 16.35
CA ARG A 182 -3.42 -13.70 16.87
C ARG A 182 -4.27 -14.21 18.03
N GLY A 183 -4.76 -15.44 17.90
CA GLY A 183 -5.54 -16.09 18.96
C GLY A 183 -6.98 -15.58 19.10
N ALA A 184 -7.41 -14.62 18.27
CA ALA A 184 -8.81 -14.22 18.14
C ALA A 184 -9.42 -14.77 16.84
N MET A 185 -8.79 -14.47 15.70
CA MET A 185 -9.26 -14.91 14.38
C MET A 185 -8.17 -15.58 13.53
N LEU A 186 -6.88 -15.41 13.87
CA LEU A 186 -5.73 -15.98 13.15
C LEU A 186 -4.89 -16.88 14.08
#